data_AF-A0A7S2UVA0-F1
#
_entry.id   AF-A0A7S2UVA0-F1
#
_cell.length_a   1.000
_cell.length_b   1.000
_cell.length_c   1.000
_cell.angle_alpha   90.00
_cell.angle_beta   90.00
_cell.angle_gamma   90.00
#
_symmetry.space_group_name_H-M   'P 1'
#
loop_
_entity.id
_entity.type
_entity.pdbx_description
1 polymer ?
#
loop_
_entity_poly.entity_id
_entity_poly.type
_entity_poly.pdbx_seq_one_letter_code
_entity_poly.pdbx_strand_id
1 'polypeptide(L)'
;GELAAQEDRYHFLRLICTQDLEKSHAIAEDLVGHFTTRLQVPPLKTARKEVSGFEHSLILSDGIFCRNLCLTRLVKGPLCYGETLIQNNLQEALELSKTQTIIEGFPGPERVIDVAEAYYEA
;
A
#
# COMPACT_ATOMS: atom_id res chain seq x y z
N GLY A 1 -15.01 -9.55 18.42
CA GLY A 1 -13.57 -9.23 18.41
C GLY A 1 -12.89 -10.00 17.30
N GLU A 2 -11.67 -9.62 16.91
CA GLU A 2 -10.98 -10.12 15.70
C GLU A 2 -10.63 -11.62 15.71
N LEU A 3 -10.82 -12.33 16.83
CA LEU A 3 -10.59 -13.78 16.96
C LEU A 3 -11.87 -14.55 17.35
N ALA A 4 -13.03 -13.93 17.17
CA ALA A 4 -14.32 -14.52 17.56
C ALA A 4 -14.69 -15.70 16.66
N ALA A 5 -14.55 -15.56 15.35
CA ALA A 5 -14.81 -16.61 14.38
C ALA A 5 -13.66 -17.62 14.33
N GLN A 6 -13.96 -18.88 13.98
CA GLN A 6 -12.95 -19.92 13.87
C GLN A 6 -11.99 -19.65 12.72
N GLU A 7 -12.52 -19.15 11.62
CA GLU A 7 -11.79 -18.76 10.42
C GLU A 7 -10.73 -17.72 10.76
N ASP A 8 -11.10 -16.66 11.51
CA ASP A 8 -10.19 -15.60 11.91
C ASP A 8 -9.04 -16.11 12.77
N ARG A 9 -9.29 -17.10 13.64
CA ARG A 9 -8.23 -17.77 14.42
C ARG A 9 -7.26 -18.53 13.52
N TYR A 10 -7.75 -19.20 12.48
CA TYR A 10 -6.87 -19.85 11.49
C TYR A 10 -6.07 -18.84 10.68
N HIS A 11 -6.66 -17.69 10.30
CA HIS A 11 -5.91 -16.61 9.65
C HIS A 11 -4.79 -16.08 10.55
N PHE A 12 -5.09 -15.84 11.83
CA PHE A 12 -4.09 -15.40 12.80
C PHE A 12 -2.99 -16.45 13.00
N LEU A 13 -3.35 -17.72 13.19
CA LEU A 13 -2.39 -18.83 13.30
C LEU A 13 -1.50 -18.93 12.06
N ARG A 14 -2.06 -18.78 10.85
CA ARG A 14 -1.27 -18.75 9.61
C ARG A 14 -0.20 -17.67 9.67
N LEU A 15 -0.58 -16.44 10.03
CA LEU A 15 0.36 -15.31 10.07
C LEU A 15 1.51 -15.50 11.06
N ILE A 16 1.29 -16.17 12.19
CA ILE A 16 2.34 -16.41 13.20
C ILE A 16 3.13 -17.71 12.97
N CYS A 17 2.58 -18.68 12.24
CA CYS A 17 3.21 -19.97 11.97
C CYS A 17 3.93 -20.02 10.61
N THR A 18 3.82 -18.98 9.78
CA THR A 18 4.54 -18.84 8.52
C THR A 18 5.46 -17.62 8.56
N GLN A 19 6.22 -17.41 7.47
CA GLN A 19 7.04 -16.22 7.27
C GLN A 19 6.30 -15.14 6.49
N ASP A 20 4.96 -15.18 6.44
CA ASP A 20 4.17 -14.27 5.61
C ASP A 20 4.40 -12.81 6.04
N LEU A 21 4.51 -12.54 7.34
CA LEU A 21 4.70 -11.18 7.86
C LEU A 21 6.08 -10.63 7.48
N GLU A 22 7.14 -11.40 7.69
CA GLU A 22 8.51 -11.01 7.37
C GLU A 22 8.69 -10.80 5.86
N LYS A 23 8.12 -11.69 5.04
CA LYS A 23 8.17 -11.55 3.58
C LYS A 23 7.32 -10.39 3.09
N SER A 24 6.16 -10.13 3.73
CA SER A 24 5.34 -8.94 3.42
C SER A 24 6.08 -7.66 3.73
N HIS A 25 6.84 -7.64 4.83
CA HIS A 25 7.69 -6.51 5.19
C HIS A 25 8.79 -6.28 4.15
N ALA A 26 9.52 -7.33 3.76
CA ALA A 26 10.56 -7.22 2.73
C ALA A 26 10.00 -6.67 1.40
N ILE A 27 8.86 -7.19 0.94
CA ILE A 27 8.17 -6.68 -0.25
C ILE A 27 7.80 -5.20 -0.09
N ALA A 28 7.32 -4.80 1.09
CA ALA A 28 6.96 -3.41 1.36
C ALA A 28 8.19 -2.48 1.36
N GLU A 29 9.32 -2.91 1.90
CA GLU A 29 10.58 -2.16 1.86
C GLU A 29 11.05 -1.94 0.42
N ASP A 30 11.06 -3.00 -0.39
CA ASP A 30 11.45 -2.94 -1.81
C ASP A 30 10.52 -2.00 -2.60
N LEU A 31 9.20 -2.15 -2.44
CA LEU A 31 8.21 -1.32 -3.13
C LEU A 31 8.32 0.16 -2.73
N VAL A 32 8.47 0.47 -1.44
CA VAL A 32 8.62 1.86 -1.00
C VAL A 32 9.89 2.48 -1.57
N GLY A 33 11.01 1.75 -1.57
CA GLY A 33 12.26 2.20 -2.19
C GLY A 33 12.12 2.44 -3.69
N HIS A 34 11.48 1.51 -4.40
CA HIS A 34 11.21 1.61 -5.82
C HIS A 34 10.31 2.80 -6.15
N PHE A 35 9.17 2.93 -5.48
CA PHE A 35 8.23 4.04 -5.70
C PHE A 35 8.84 5.40 -5.39
N THR A 36 9.63 5.50 -4.33
CA THR A 36 10.34 6.75 -4.01
C THR A 36 11.26 7.17 -5.15
N THR A 37 11.94 6.20 -5.77
CA THR A 37 12.88 6.44 -6.87
C THR A 37 12.16 6.69 -8.21
N ARG A 38 11.15 5.87 -8.55
CA ARG A 38 10.47 5.90 -9.85
C ARG A 38 9.42 7.00 -9.95
N LEU A 39 8.65 7.22 -8.88
CA LEU A 39 7.55 8.19 -8.86
C LEU A 39 7.95 9.53 -8.24
N GLN A 40 9.15 9.63 -7.65
CA GLN A 40 9.67 10.82 -6.98
C GLN A 40 8.73 11.33 -5.85
N VAL A 41 7.99 10.40 -5.23
CA VAL A 41 7.11 10.69 -4.09
C VAL A 41 7.77 10.20 -2.81
N PRO A 42 8.02 11.07 -1.82
CA PRO A 42 8.62 10.65 -0.56
C PRO A 42 7.63 9.79 0.24
N PRO A 43 8.13 8.79 1.00
CA PRO A 43 7.28 7.99 1.87
C PRO A 43 6.64 8.85 2.97
N LEU A 44 5.47 8.42 3.44
CA LEU A 44 4.80 9.08 4.55
C LEU A 44 5.64 8.94 5.83
N LYS A 45 6.11 10.07 6.35
CA LYS A 45 6.92 10.10 7.57
C LYS A 45 6.12 9.63 8.78
N THR A 46 6.71 8.72 9.54
CA THR A 46 6.18 8.14 10.78
C THR A 46 5.77 9.19 11.82
N ALA A 47 6.50 10.32 11.89
CA ALA A 47 6.19 11.46 12.76
C ALA A 47 4.84 12.15 12.47
N ARG A 48 4.16 11.82 11.35
CA ARG A 48 2.85 12.37 10.95
C ARG A 48 1.69 11.37 11.13
N LYS A 49 1.83 10.37 11.99
CA LYS A 49 0.83 9.31 12.22
C LYS A 49 -0.58 9.83 12.53
N GLU A 50 -0.67 10.92 13.29
CA GLU A 50 -1.94 11.49 13.75
C GLU A 50 -2.73 12.22 12.65
N VAL A 51 -2.07 12.68 11.59
CA VAL A 51 -2.70 13.49 10.53
C VAL A 51 -3.23 12.61 9.37
N SER A 52 -2.96 11.30 9.40
CA SER A 52 -3.06 10.44 8.22
C SER A 52 -4.05 9.27 8.34
N GLY A 53 -4.81 9.16 9.44
CA GLY A 53 -5.79 8.08 9.61
C GLY A 53 -5.18 6.70 9.89
N PHE A 54 -3.90 6.65 10.28
CA PHE A 54 -3.16 5.44 10.64
C PHE A 54 -3.04 5.24 12.17
N GLU A 55 -3.88 5.89 12.98
CA GLU A 55 -3.83 5.87 14.46
C GLU A 55 -3.71 4.46 15.04
N HIS A 56 -4.49 3.51 14.52
CA HIS A 56 -4.51 2.10 14.94
C HIS A 56 -3.52 1.19 14.20
N SER A 57 -2.56 1.75 13.48
CA SER A 57 -1.55 0.98 12.74
C SER A 57 -0.29 0.80 13.57
N LEU A 58 0.35 -0.37 13.44
CA LEU A 58 1.73 -0.53 13.87
C LEU A 58 2.63 0.10 12.81
N ILE A 59 3.66 0.82 13.25
CA ILE A 59 4.64 1.46 12.38
C ILE A 59 5.89 0.60 12.37
N LEU A 60 6.38 0.26 11.18
CA LEU A 60 7.68 -0.41 11.01
C LEU A 60 8.76 0.58 10.58
N SER A 61 8.47 1.39 9.56
CA SER A 61 9.36 2.42 9.01
C SER A 61 8.57 3.50 8.26
N ASP A 62 9.23 4.54 7.77
CA ASP A 62 8.59 5.57 6.94
C ASP A 62 7.95 4.91 5.71
N GLY A 63 6.65 5.16 5.50
CA GLY A 63 5.88 4.56 4.42
C GLY A 63 5.37 3.14 4.66
N ILE A 64 5.75 2.45 5.74
CA ILE A 64 5.33 1.07 6.01
C ILE A 64 4.51 0.97 7.30
N PHE A 65 3.24 0.62 7.11
CA PHE A 65 2.25 0.52 8.19
C PHE A 65 1.61 -0.87 8.19
N CYS A 66 1.56 -1.50 9.36
CA CYS A 66 0.94 -2.79 9.57
C CYS A 66 -0.48 -2.62 10.13
N ARG A 67 -1.46 -3.16 9.39
CA ARG A 67 -2.89 -3.10 9.74
C ARG A 67 -3.58 -4.42 9.45
N ASN A 68 -4.54 -4.79 10.31
CA ASN A 68 -5.43 -5.91 10.05
C ASN A 68 -6.59 -5.47 9.13
N LEU A 69 -6.30 -5.31 7.83
CA LEU A 69 -7.31 -4.99 6.83
C LEU A 69 -8.09 -6.27 6.45
N CYS A 70 -9.41 -6.28 6.59
CA CYS A 70 -10.21 -7.48 6.27
C CYS A 70 -9.99 -7.99 4.83
N LEU A 71 -9.77 -7.09 3.87
CA LEU A 71 -9.55 -7.43 2.45
C LEU A 71 -8.29 -8.29 2.22
N THR A 72 -7.27 -8.18 3.07
CA THR A 72 -6.01 -8.92 2.91
C THR A 72 -6.14 -10.37 3.36
N ARG A 73 -7.19 -10.72 4.13
CA ARG A 73 -7.38 -12.06 4.68
C ARG A 73 -7.56 -13.11 3.58
N LEU A 74 -8.14 -12.74 2.44
CA LEU A 74 -8.36 -13.65 1.30
C LEU A 74 -7.06 -14.13 0.66
N VAL A 75 -5.98 -13.35 0.76
CA VAL A 75 -4.67 -13.72 0.23
C VAL A 75 -3.95 -14.61 1.24
N LYS A 76 -3.54 -15.81 0.79
CA LYS A 76 -2.83 -16.82 1.59
C LYS A 76 -1.33 -16.81 1.28
N GLY A 77 -0.67 -15.70 1.57
CA GLY A 77 0.77 -15.54 1.41
C GLY A 77 1.25 -14.13 1.76
N PRO A 78 2.52 -13.81 1.47
CA PRO A 78 3.07 -12.48 1.61
C PRO A 78 2.28 -11.46 0.78
N LEU A 79 2.00 -10.29 1.34
CA LEU A 79 1.21 -9.24 0.70
C LEU A 79 1.61 -7.85 1.19
N CYS A 80 1.75 -6.93 0.24
CA CYS A 80 1.80 -5.50 0.51
C CYS A 80 0.56 -4.85 -0.12
N TYR A 81 -0.09 -3.93 0.62
CA TYR A 81 -1.17 -3.10 0.11
C TYR A 81 -0.63 -1.67 -0.04
N GLY A 82 -0.36 -1.25 -1.28
CA GLY A 82 0.20 0.05 -1.58
C GLY A 82 -0.87 1.09 -1.88
N GLU A 83 -0.82 2.23 -1.20
CA GLU A 83 -1.64 3.41 -1.48
C GLU A 83 -0.79 4.50 -2.16
N THR A 84 -0.54 4.35 -3.45
CA THR A 84 0.37 5.23 -4.22
C THR A 84 -0.32 6.48 -4.78
N LEU A 85 -1.63 6.42 -5.02
CA LEU A 85 -2.45 7.50 -5.62
C LEU A 85 -3.22 8.30 -4.55
N ILE A 86 -2.50 8.85 -3.57
CA ILE A 86 -3.12 9.51 -2.41
C ILE A 86 -3.73 10.87 -2.80
N GLN A 87 -5.05 10.94 -2.92
CA GLN A 87 -5.78 12.15 -3.33
C GLN A 87 -5.81 13.29 -2.30
N ASN A 88 -5.43 13.04 -1.04
CA ASN A 88 -5.28 14.10 -0.05
C ASN A 88 -3.94 14.86 -0.19
N ASN A 89 -3.06 14.40 -1.07
CA ASN A 89 -1.88 15.13 -1.50
C ASN A 89 -2.26 16.03 -2.69
N LEU A 90 -2.05 17.34 -2.55
CA LEU A 90 -2.44 18.31 -3.57
C LEU A 90 -1.76 18.04 -4.93
N GLN A 91 -0.48 17.69 -4.93
CA GLN A 91 0.25 17.41 -6.16
C GLN A 91 -0.32 16.16 -6.86
N GLU A 92 -0.54 15.09 -6.10
CA GLU A 92 -1.11 13.85 -6.63
C GLU A 92 -2.53 14.07 -7.18
N ALA A 93 -3.37 14.83 -6.47
CA ALA A 93 -4.70 15.18 -6.92
C ALA A 93 -4.70 16.01 -8.21
N LEU A 94 -3.75 16.94 -8.35
CA LEU A 94 -3.59 17.73 -9.59
C LEU A 94 -3.15 16.85 -10.75
N GLU A 95 -2.18 15.95 -10.56
CA GLU A 95 -1.76 15.02 -11.62
C GLU A 95 -2.88 14.07 -12.04
N LEU A 96 -3.63 13.54 -11.07
CA LEU A 96 -4.80 12.69 -11.31
C LEU A 96 -5.94 13.41 -12.04
N SER A 97 -6.01 14.74 -11.98
CA SER A 97 -7.03 15.53 -12.68
C SER A 97 -6.72 15.75 -14.18
N LYS A 98 -5.48 15.52 -14.62
CA LYS A 98 -5.03 15.77 -16.00
C LYS A 98 -5.40 14.62 -16.95
N THR A 99 -6.62 14.61 -17.48
CA THR A 99 -7.14 13.54 -18.36
C THR A 99 -6.69 13.65 -19.83
N GLN A 100 -5.41 13.87 -20.06
CA GLN A 100 -4.85 14.13 -21.40
C GLN A 100 -4.47 12.86 -22.17
N THR A 101 -4.44 11.71 -21.49
CA THR A 101 -4.00 10.43 -22.05
C THR A 101 -5.19 9.51 -22.31
N ILE A 102 -5.11 8.64 -23.32
CA ILE A 102 -6.12 7.62 -23.58
C ILE A 102 -5.68 6.29 -22.97
N ILE A 103 -6.44 5.78 -22.00
CA ILE A 103 -6.23 4.49 -21.34
C ILE A 103 -7.39 3.58 -21.74
N GLU A 104 -7.11 2.49 -22.47
CA GLU A 104 -8.13 1.53 -22.92
C GLU A 104 -9.34 2.19 -23.63
N GLY A 105 -9.10 3.27 -24.38
CA GLY A 105 -10.13 4.02 -25.11
C GLY A 105 -10.86 5.11 -24.30
N PHE A 106 -10.51 5.30 -23.03
CA PHE A 106 -11.08 6.35 -22.16
C PHE A 106 -10.05 7.43 -21.83
N PRO A 107 -10.45 8.71 -21.79
CA PRO A 107 -9.57 9.77 -21.31
C PRO A 107 -9.26 9.57 -19.82
N GLY A 108 -7.98 9.57 -19.47
CA GLY A 108 -7.49 9.31 -18.13
C GLY A 108 -6.13 9.98 -17.87
N PRO A 109 -5.71 10.04 -16.60
CA PRO A 109 -4.45 10.66 -16.24
C PRO A 109 -3.25 9.77 -16.55
N GLU A 110 -2.22 10.35 -17.17
CA GLU A 110 -0.91 9.70 -17.39
C GLU A 110 -0.33 9.15 -16.08
N ARG A 111 -0.60 9.84 -14.97
CA ARG A 111 -0.20 9.43 -13.62
C ARG A 111 -0.62 8.00 -13.24
N VAL A 112 -1.77 7.51 -13.73
CA VAL A 112 -2.19 6.13 -13.50
C VAL A 112 -1.29 5.15 -14.23
N ILE A 113 -0.81 5.49 -15.42
CA ILE A 113 0.16 4.70 -16.18
C ILE A 113 1.50 4.70 -15.45
N ASP A 114 2.01 5.86 -15.03
CA ASP A 114 3.28 5.95 -14.28
C ASP A 114 3.30 5.02 -13.07
N VAL A 115 2.21 5.02 -12.30
CA VAL A 115 2.08 4.16 -11.12
C VAL A 115 1.97 2.70 -11.50
N ALA A 116 1.20 2.35 -12.53
CA ALA A 116 1.09 0.97 -13.00
C ALA A 116 2.45 0.43 -13.49
N GLU A 117 3.22 1.24 -14.22
CA GLU A 117 4.58 0.90 -14.63
C GLU A 117 5.50 0.70 -13.43
N ALA A 118 5.43 1.58 -12.42
CA ALA A 118 6.21 1.43 -11.20
C ALA A 118 5.87 0.13 -10.44
N TYR A 119 4.62 -0.33 -10.47
CA TYR A 119 4.25 -1.65 -9.91
C TYR A 119 4.77 -2.82 -10.75
N TYR A 120 4.87 -2.65 -12.07
CA TYR A 120 5.33 -3.70 -12.99
C TYR A 120 6.86 -3.87 -12.97
N GLU A 121 7.59 -2.77 -12.76
CA GLU A 121 9.06 -2.72 -12.74
C GLU A 121 9.67 -3.11 -11.39
N ALA A 122 8.88 -3.12 -10.31
CA ALA A 122 9.32 -3.47 -8.95
C ALA A 122 9.47 -4.99 -8.74
#